data_AF-L7WE22-F1
#
_entry.id   AF-L7WE22-F1
#
_cell.length_a   1.000
_cell.length_b   1.000
_cell.length_c   1.000
_cell.angle_alpha   90.00
_cell.angle_beta   90.00
_cell.angle_gamma   90.00
#
_symmetry.space_group_name_H-M   'P 1'
#
loop_
_entity.id
_entity.type
_entity.pdbx_description
1 polymer ?
#
loop_
_entity_poly.entity_id
_entity_poly.type
_entity_poly.pdbx_seq_one_letter_code
_entity_poly.pdbx_strand_id
1 'polypeptide(L)'
;MKIDLNEYEQDDQDRYNRIKELTKDDLSRISPKWAFGKNHLKCTDPKFFPDSDYVIIQLNLPKLISSTNFIELNPNKLITDDINDFRYVEIIERWKIGLFIDPPIISLANNEEKIRIIDGRHRTIAAYLTGAEMIPVAVHKSFNIERLEHLK
;
A
#
# COMPACT_ATOMS: atom_id res chain seq x y z
N MET A 1 2.69 -23.17 -29.30
CA MET A 1 1.25 -23.30 -28.98
C MET A 1 0.82 -21.95 -28.44
N LYS A 2 0.03 -21.17 -29.18
CA LYS A 2 -0.61 -19.97 -28.63
C LYS A 2 -1.78 -20.49 -27.79
N ILE A 3 -1.78 -20.19 -26.49
CA ILE A 3 -2.92 -20.46 -25.63
C ILE A 3 -3.86 -19.28 -25.86
N ASP A 4 -5.01 -19.53 -26.48
CA ASP A 4 -6.05 -18.51 -26.62
C ASP A 4 -6.68 -18.31 -25.24
N LEU A 5 -6.47 -17.13 -24.65
CA LEU A 5 -7.09 -16.73 -23.39
C LEU A 5 -8.58 -16.50 -23.61
N ASN A 6 -9.41 -16.79 -22.61
CA ASN A 6 -10.80 -16.36 -22.65
C ASN A 6 -10.91 -14.83 -22.47
N GLU A 7 -12.07 -14.23 -22.77
CA GLU A 7 -12.26 -12.77 -22.71
C GLU A 7 -11.91 -12.16 -21.34
N TYR A 8 -12.20 -12.88 -20.25
CA TYR A 8 -11.89 -12.44 -18.89
C TYR A 8 -10.38 -12.47 -18.62
N GLU A 9 -9.71 -13.55 -19.00
CA GLU A 9 -8.25 -13.69 -18.88
C GLU A 9 -7.51 -12.66 -19.76
N GLN A 10 -8.09 -12.30 -20.91
CA GLN A 10 -7.54 -11.27 -21.78
C GLN A 10 -7.62 -9.87 -21.15
N ASP A 11 -8.75 -9.51 -20.51
CA ASP A 11 -8.87 -8.21 -19.82
C ASP A 11 -7.88 -8.11 -18.66
N ASP A 12 -7.75 -9.14 -17.83
CA ASP A 12 -6.77 -9.17 -16.73
C ASP A 12 -5.33 -9.05 -17.26
N GLN A 13 -5.00 -9.73 -18.36
CA GLN A 13 -3.69 -9.62 -18.99
C GLN A 13 -3.43 -8.20 -19.54
N ASP A 14 -4.43 -7.56 -20.14
CA ASP A 14 -4.31 -6.20 -20.65
C ASP A 14 -4.15 -5.19 -19.52
N ARG A 15 -4.89 -5.34 -18.41
CA ARG A 15 -4.74 -4.55 -17.17
C ARG A 15 -3.31 -4.67 -16.63
N TYR A 16 -2.81 -5.90 -16.53
CA TYR A 16 -1.46 -6.19 -16.09
C TYR A 16 -0.41 -5.50 -16.96
N ASN A 17 -0.51 -5.65 -18.29
CA ASN A 17 0.43 -5.06 -19.24
C ASN A 17 0.46 -3.52 -19.14
N ARG A 18 -0.71 -2.88 -19.04
CA ARG A 18 -0.81 -1.42 -18.87
C ARG A 18 -0.08 -0.91 -17.63
N ILE A 19 -0.15 -1.64 -16.52
CA ILE A 19 0.52 -1.24 -15.28
C ILE A 19 2.02 -1.56 -15.33
N LYS A 20 2.40 -2.67 -15.95
CA LYS A 20 3.81 -3.07 -16.16
C LYS A 20 4.60 -2.06 -16.98
N GLU A 21 3.95 -1.40 -17.94
CA GLU A 21 4.55 -0.40 -18.82
C GLU A 21 4.65 1.00 -18.21
N LEU A 22 4.06 1.25 -17.03
CA LEU A 22 4.13 2.57 -16.39
C LEU A 22 5.57 2.94 -16.03
N THR A 23 5.97 4.15 -16.46
CA THR A 23 7.24 4.74 -16.08
C THR A 23 7.16 5.39 -14.69
N LYS A 24 8.31 5.76 -14.13
CA LYS A 24 8.36 6.56 -12.89
C LYS A 24 7.59 7.88 -13.01
N ASP A 25 7.64 8.51 -14.19
CA ASP A 25 6.93 9.75 -14.47
C ASP A 25 5.42 9.54 -14.56
N ASP A 26 4.97 8.38 -15.04
CA ASP A 26 3.55 8.05 -15.03
C ASP A 26 3.05 7.80 -13.59
N LEU A 27 3.84 7.07 -12.80
CA LEU A 27 3.53 6.78 -11.40
C LEU A 27 3.50 8.04 -10.54
N SER A 28 4.40 9.00 -10.77
CA SER A 28 4.45 10.26 -10.01
C SER A 28 3.23 11.16 -10.23
N ARG A 29 2.48 10.95 -11.32
CA ARG A 29 1.21 11.63 -11.59
C ARG A 29 0.03 11.02 -10.83
N ILE A 30 0.21 9.85 -10.22
CA ILE A 30 -0.83 9.16 -9.45
C ILE A 30 -0.75 9.61 -7.99
N SER A 31 -1.86 10.12 -7.47
CA SER A 31 -1.97 10.52 -6.07
C SER A 31 -2.68 9.44 -5.26
N PRO A 32 -1.99 8.76 -4.31
CA PRO A 32 -2.61 7.75 -3.46
C PRO A 32 -3.85 8.29 -2.74
N LYS A 33 -4.94 7.53 -2.79
CA LYS A 33 -6.21 7.87 -2.14
C LYS A 33 -6.42 6.97 -0.93
N TRP A 34 -6.34 7.58 0.25
CA TRP A 34 -6.48 6.88 1.53
C TRP A 34 -7.80 7.20 2.20
N ALA A 35 -8.46 6.18 2.75
CA ALA A 35 -9.62 6.33 3.62
C ALA A 35 -9.19 6.85 5.01
N PHE A 36 -8.76 8.11 5.06
CA PHE A 36 -8.18 8.77 6.24
C PHE A 36 -8.61 10.25 6.32
N GLY A 37 -8.59 10.81 7.53
CA GLY A 37 -8.94 12.21 7.80
C GLY A 37 -10.38 12.54 7.37
N LYS A 38 -10.53 13.50 6.46
CA LYS A 38 -11.84 13.84 5.88
C LYS A 38 -12.52 12.69 5.11
N ASN A 39 -11.75 11.66 4.73
CA ASN A 39 -12.23 10.52 3.96
C ASN A 39 -12.41 9.24 4.82
N HIS A 40 -12.38 9.32 6.15
CA HIS A 40 -12.50 8.14 7.02
C HIS A 40 -13.81 7.35 6.81
N LEU A 41 -14.89 7.99 6.37
CA LEU A 41 -16.15 7.31 6.02
C LEU A 41 -16.06 6.45 4.74
N LYS A 42 -14.90 6.47 4.05
CA LYS A 42 -14.62 5.60 2.89
C LYS A 42 -13.92 4.30 3.30
N CYS A 43 -13.65 4.10 4.59
CA CYS A 43 -13.04 2.87 5.08
C CYS A 43 -13.94 1.67 4.80
N THR A 44 -13.33 0.54 4.44
CA THR A 44 -14.06 -0.71 4.21
C THR A 44 -13.95 -1.72 5.34
N ASP A 45 -12.84 -1.72 6.10
CA ASP A 45 -12.67 -2.57 7.28
C ASP A 45 -13.12 -1.82 8.57
N PRO A 46 -14.02 -2.41 9.39
CA PRO A 46 -14.43 -1.85 10.69
C PRO A 46 -13.27 -1.52 11.64
N LYS A 47 -12.10 -2.15 11.48
CA LYS A 47 -10.88 -1.84 12.27
C LYS A 47 -10.39 -0.41 12.05
N PHE A 48 -10.83 0.30 11.01
CA PHE A 48 -10.45 1.68 10.76
C PHE A 48 -11.53 2.69 11.18
N PHE A 49 -12.60 2.24 11.85
CA PHE A 49 -13.62 3.14 12.38
C PHE A 49 -13.13 3.85 13.66
N PRO A 50 -13.65 5.04 13.99
CA PRO A 50 -13.15 5.85 15.12
C PRO A 50 -13.10 5.12 16.46
N ASP A 51 -14.06 4.22 16.71
CA ASP A 51 -14.19 3.49 17.98
C ASP A 51 -13.40 2.16 18.01
N SER A 52 -12.61 1.87 16.98
CA SER A 52 -11.84 0.63 16.90
C SER A 52 -10.63 0.62 17.85
N ASP A 53 -9.99 -0.55 18.01
CA ASP A 53 -8.74 -0.67 18.74
C ASP A 53 -7.51 -0.13 17.99
N TYR A 54 -7.70 0.49 16.83
CA TYR A 54 -6.61 1.06 16.04
C TYR A 54 -6.69 2.58 16.04
N VAL A 55 -5.52 3.21 15.95
CA VAL A 55 -5.38 4.63 15.67
C VAL A 55 -4.59 4.78 14.37
N ILE A 56 -5.00 5.76 13.55
CA ILE A 56 -4.35 6.03 12.28
C ILE A 56 -3.44 7.25 12.47
N ILE A 57 -2.15 7.06 12.20
CA ILE A 57 -1.12 8.10 12.27
C ILE A 57 -0.49 8.31 10.90
N GLN A 58 0.05 9.49 10.62
CA GLN A 58 0.84 9.73 9.42
C GLN A 58 2.31 9.52 9.70
N LEU A 59 2.98 8.79 8.80
CA LEU A 59 4.42 8.54 8.85
C LEU A 59 5.07 8.98 7.53
N ASN A 60 6.35 9.35 7.61
CA ASN A 60 7.23 9.52 6.46
C ASN A 60 7.43 8.16 5.77
N LEU A 61 6.95 8.07 4.54
CA LEU A 61 6.93 6.83 3.78
C LEU A 61 8.35 6.35 3.41
N PRO A 62 9.28 7.19 2.91
CA PRO A 62 10.67 6.76 2.69
C PRO A 62 11.34 6.18 3.94
N LYS A 63 11.19 6.82 5.11
CA LYS A 63 11.71 6.28 6.38
C LYS A 63 11.05 4.95 6.71
N LEU A 64 9.73 4.84 6.61
CA LEU A 64 9.01 3.59 6.84
C LEU A 64 9.50 2.46 5.93
N ILE A 65 9.72 2.72 4.64
CA ILE A 65 10.28 1.74 3.70
C ILE A 65 11.65 1.25 4.18
N SER A 66 12.53 2.18 4.58
CA SER A 66 13.89 1.84 5.04
C SER A 66 13.91 1.05 6.36
N SER A 67 12.91 1.27 7.21
CA SER A 67 12.78 0.63 8.54
C SER A 67 11.97 -0.67 8.51
N THR A 68 11.49 -1.09 7.34
CA THR A 68 10.63 -2.27 7.18
C THR A 68 11.35 -3.36 6.40
N ASN A 69 11.26 -4.60 6.89
CA ASN A 69 11.63 -5.77 6.09
C ASN A 69 10.41 -6.26 5.30
N PHE A 70 10.45 -6.13 3.98
CA PHE A 70 9.32 -6.46 3.12
C PHE A 70 9.16 -7.95 2.79
N ILE A 71 10.17 -8.79 3.12
CA ILE A 71 10.27 -10.24 2.90
C ILE A 71 9.60 -10.70 1.59
N GLU A 72 10.42 -11.07 0.59
CA GLU A 72 9.99 -11.54 -0.74
C GLU A 72 9.43 -10.46 -1.67
N LEU A 73 9.06 -9.27 -1.18
CA LEU A 73 8.66 -8.15 -2.03
C LEU A 73 9.81 -7.18 -2.29
N ASN A 74 9.98 -6.77 -3.55
CA ASN A 74 10.94 -5.75 -3.96
C ASN A 74 10.28 -4.35 -3.91
N PRO A 75 10.65 -3.46 -2.97
CA PRO A 75 10.04 -2.14 -2.87
C PRO A 75 10.39 -1.20 -4.04
N ASN A 76 11.31 -1.59 -4.93
CA ASN A 76 11.76 -0.76 -6.05
C ASN A 76 11.01 -1.05 -7.37
N LYS A 77 10.12 -2.04 -7.39
CA LYS A 77 9.39 -2.44 -8.61
C LYS A 77 7.99 -2.93 -8.26
N LEU A 78 6.97 -2.49 -9.00
CA LEU A 78 5.61 -3.00 -8.86
C LEU A 78 5.51 -4.43 -9.38
N ILE A 79 5.88 -4.63 -10.65
CA ILE A 79 5.61 -5.88 -11.36
C ILE A 79 6.89 -6.71 -11.48
N THR A 80 6.92 -7.85 -10.82
CA THR A 80 8.04 -8.81 -10.81
C THR A 80 7.79 -10.10 -11.59
N ASP A 81 6.69 -10.16 -12.33
CA ASP A 81 6.17 -11.38 -12.97
C ASP A 81 5.85 -12.47 -11.91
N ASP A 82 5.32 -12.01 -10.77
CA ASP A 82 4.84 -12.82 -9.64
C ASP A 82 3.30 -12.81 -9.58
N ILE A 83 2.69 -13.88 -9.05
CA ILE A 83 1.23 -14.00 -8.94
C ILE A 83 0.59 -12.88 -8.10
N ASN A 84 1.34 -12.28 -7.18
CA ASN A 84 0.86 -11.20 -6.33
C ASN A 84 0.85 -9.83 -7.03
N ASP A 85 1.41 -9.72 -8.23
CA ASP A 85 1.51 -8.46 -8.98
C ASP A 85 0.14 -7.86 -9.31
N PHE A 86 -0.89 -8.68 -9.46
CA PHE A 86 -2.27 -8.22 -9.67
C PHE A 86 -2.79 -7.34 -8.52
N ARG A 87 -2.24 -7.47 -7.30
CA ARG A 87 -2.57 -6.56 -6.20
C ARG A 87 -2.11 -5.13 -6.52
N TYR A 88 -0.93 -4.97 -7.13
CA TYR A 88 -0.47 -3.65 -7.57
C TYR A 88 -1.33 -3.10 -8.69
N VAL A 89 -1.77 -3.96 -9.63
CA VAL A 89 -2.69 -3.57 -10.70
C VAL A 89 -3.97 -2.97 -10.10
N GLU A 90 -4.62 -3.69 -9.18
CA GLU A 90 -5.85 -3.21 -8.53
C GLU A 90 -5.62 -1.89 -7.78
N ILE A 91 -4.53 -1.79 -7.00
CA ILE A 91 -4.21 -0.60 -6.21
C ILE A 91 -4.05 0.63 -7.12
N ILE A 92 -3.25 0.50 -8.18
CA ILE A 92 -2.94 1.61 -9.08
C ILE A 92 -4.19 2.03 -9.86
N GLU A 93 -4.96 1.08 -10.38
CA GLU A 93 -6.20 1.39 -11.10
C GLU A 93 -7.20 2.11 -10.20
N ARG A 94 -7.41 1.63 -8.97
CA ARG A 94 -8.28 2.29 -7.99
C ARG A 94 -7.88 3.73 -7.74
N TRP A 95 -6.59 4.01 -7.55
CA TRP A 95 -6.12 5.38 -7.35
C TRP A 95 -6.27 6.26 -8.60
N LYS A 96 -6.05 5.71 -9.81
CA LYS A 96 -6.27 6.45 -11.07
C LYS A 96 -7.72 6.90 -11.24
N ILE A 97 -8.69 6.13 -10.76
CA ILE A 97 -10.11 6.48 -10.81
C ILE A 97 -10.64 7.16 -9.53
N GLY A 98 -9.75 7.51 -8.60
CA GLY A 98 -10.11 8.23 -7.37
C GLY A 98 -10.77 7.38 -6.28
N LEU A 99 -10.71 6.05 -6.36
CA LEU A 99 -11.21 5.16 -5.32
C LEU A 99 -10.23 5.11 -4.14
N PHE A 100 -10.80 5.20 -2.94
CA PHE A 100 -10.07 5.15 -1.69
C PHE A 100 -9.70 3.72 -1.30
N ILE A 101 -8.56 3.58 -0.65
CA ILE A 101 -8.05 2.33 -0.08
C ILE A 101 -7.77 2.54 1.40
N ASP A 102 -8.00 1.49 2.18
CA ASP A 102 -7.74 1.48 3.61
C ASP A 102 -6.22 1.59 3.92
N PRO A 103 -5.83 2.32 4.98
CA PRO A 103 -4.43 2.40 5.41
C PRO A 103 -3.77 1.03 5.70
N PRO A 104 -2.46 0.84 5.45
CA PRO A 104 -1.72 -0.33 5.94
C PRO A 104 -1.76 -0.44 7.47
N ILE A 105 -1.67 -1.67 7.98
CA ILE A 105 -1.55 -1.96 9.40
C ILE A 105 -0.10 -2.30 9.70
N ILE A 106 0.48 -1.63 10.70
CA ILE A 106 1.83 -1.92 11.16
C ILE A 106 1.85 -2.38 12.62
N SER A 107 2.88 -3.13 12.97
CA SER A 107 3.24 -3.47 14.33
C SER A 107 4.72 -3.27 14.57
N LEU A 108 5.06 -3.02 15.83
CA LEU A 108 6.39 -3.17 16.35
C LEU A 108 6.38 -4.46 17.16
N ALA A 109 7.24 -5.42 16.82
CA ALA A 109 7.44 -6.54 17.74
C ALA A 109 8.13 -6.00 19.01
N ASN A 110 7.73 -6.50 20.18
CA ASN A 110 8.18 -5.97 21.48
C ASN A 110 9.71 -5.93 21.63
N ASN A 111 10.43 -6.80 20.91
CA ASN A 111 11.89 -6.92 20.96
C ASN A 111 12.59 -6.56 19.63
N GLU A 112 11.87 -6.03 18.65
CA GLU A 112 12.46 -5.65 17.37
C GLU A 112 12.57 -4.14 17.23
N GLU A 113 13.70 -3.70 16.68
CA GLU A 113 13.87 -2.34 16.17
C GLU A 113 13.10 -2.13 14.86
N LYS A 114 12.79 -3.22 14.14
CA LYS A 114 12.20 -3.18 12.81
C LYS A 114 10.68 -3.13 12.86
N ILE A 115 10.11 -2.35 11.94
CA ILE A 115 8.68 -2.25 11.74
C ILE A 115 8.23 -3.42 10.88
N ARG A 116 7.10 -4.02 11.25
CA ARG A 116 6.43 -5.04 10.44
C ARG A 116 5.12 -4.49 9.91
N ILE A 117 4.92 -4.58 8.61
CA ILE A 117 3.63 -4.32 7.98
C ILE A 117 2.83 -5.63 8.05
N ILE A 118 1.83 -5.66 8.93
CA ILE A 118 0.95 -6.83 9.13
C ILE A 118 0.01 -6.96 7.93
N ASP A 119 -0.50 -5.84 7.43
CA ASP A 119 -1.35 -5.78 6.25
C ASP A 119 -1.01 -4.54 5.40
N GLY A 120 -1.12 -4.68 4.08
CA GLY A 120 -0.92 -3.57 3.15
C GLY A 120 0.50 -3.35 2.65
N ARG A 121 1.34 -4.40 2.62
CA ARG A 121 2.68 -4.33 2.01
C ARG A 121 2.64 -3.80 0.57
N HIS A 122 1.75 -4.35 -0.27
CA HIS A 122 1.59 -3.93 -1.67
C HIS A 122 1.15 -2.47 -1.81
N ARG A 123 0.16 -2.01 -1.03
CA ARG A 123 -0.29 -0.60 -1.06
C ARG A 123 0.75 0.37 -0.49
N THR A 124 1.58 -0.08 0.44
CA THR A 124 2.72 0.71 0.94
C THR A 124 3.78 0.88 -0.14
N ILE A 125 4.19 -0.22 -0.80
CA ILE A 125 5.16 -0.17 -1.91
C ILE A 125 4.60 0.64 -3.08
N ALA A 126 3.33 0.45 -3.43
CA ALA A 126 2.69 1.20 -4.51
C ALA A 126 2.73 2.71 -4.25
N ALA A 127 2.35 3.15 -3.04
CA ALA A 127 2.42 4.56 -2.67
C ALA A 127 3.86 5.11 -2.69
N TYR A 128 4.84 4.29 -2.31
CA TYR A 128 6.24 4.70 -2.36
C TYR A 128 6.69 4.94 -3.80
N LEU A 129 6.28 4.07 -4.71
CA LEU A 129 6.62 4.17 -6.13
C LEU A 129 5.87 5.29 -6.87
N THR A 130 4.77 5.81 -6.32
CA THR A 130 4.17 7.08 -6.80
C THR A 130 4.93 8.32 -6.31
N GLY A 131 5.98 8.17 -5.50
CA GLY A 131 6.73 9.28 -4.92
C GLY A 131 6.02 9.96 -3.75
N ALA A 132 5.06 9.30 -3.10
CA ALA A 132 4.41 9.87 -1.92
C ALA A 132 5.40 10.00 -0.75
N GLU A 133 5.42 11.16 -0.09
CA GLU A 133 6.29 11.41 1.06
C GLU A 133 5.68 10.91 2.37
N MET A 134 4.34 10.88 2.45
CA MET A 134 3.59 10.56 3.66
C MET A 134 2.58 9.45 3.40
N ILE A 135 2.38 8.59 4.40
CA ILE A 135 1.40 7.52 4.38
C ILE A 135 0.63 7.48 5.70
N PRO A 136 -0.72 7.40 5.69
CA PRO A 136 -1.46 7.04 6.89
C PRO A 136 -1.26 5.55 7.17
N VAL A 137 -1.01 5.19 8.42
CA VAL A 137 -0.89 3.80 8.87
C VAL A 137 -1.73 3.57 10.11
N ALA A 138 -2.34 2.41 10.22
CA ALA A 138 -3.07 2.00 11.40
C ALA A 138 -2.15 1.24 12.36
N VAL A 139 -2.23 1.60 13.63
CA VAL A 139 -1.47 1.01 14.73
C VAL A 139 -2.46 0.64 15.84
N HIS A 140 -2.35 -0.57 16.39
CA HIS A 140 -3.17 -0.97 17.53
C HIS A 140 -2.87 -0.07 18.75
N LYS A 141 -3.90 0.36 19.48
CA LYS A 141 -3.82 1.29 20.62
C LYS A 141 -2.96 0.77 21.77
N SER A 142 -2.76 -0.54 21.86
CA SER A 142 -1.86 -1.14 22.85
C SER A 142 -0.36 -0.95 22.55
N PHE A 143 0.01 -0.48 21.35
CA PHE A 143 1.39 -0.24 21.00
C PHE A 143 1.85 1.14 21.45
N ASN A 144 3.11 1.23 21.91
CA ASN A 144 3.74 2.51 22.20
C ASN A 144 4.09 3.24 20.89
N ILE A 145 3.22 4.18 20.49
CA ILE A 145 3.36 4.99 19.28
C ILE A 145 4.55 5.95 19.34
N GLU A 146 5.03 6.32 20.54
CA GLU A 146 6.22 7.18 20.69
C GLU A 146 7.47 6.53 20.08
N ARG A 147 7.50 5.20 19.97
CA ARG A 147 8.57 4.49 19.26
C ARG A 147 8.63 4.82 17.77
N LEU A 148 7.57 5.40 17.21
CA LEU A 148 7.47 5.77 15.79
C LEU A 148 7.80 7.25 15.53
N GLU A 149 8.14 8.06 16.55
CA GLU A 149 8.45 9.49 16.36
C GLU A 149 9.59 9.73 15.36
N HIS A 150 10.59 8.85 15.32
CA HIS A 150 11.70 8.95 14.37
C HIS A 150 11.26 8.85 12.89
N LEU A 151 10.07 8.32 12.64
CA LEU A 151 9.45 8.17 11.32
C LEU A 151 8.49 9.29 10.96
N LYS A 152 8.17 10.21 11.87
CA LYS A 152 7.45 11.43 11.50
C LYS A 152 8.37 12.38 10.74
#